data_AF-A0A839V6Q7-F1
#
_entry.id   AF-A0A839V6Q7-F1
#
_cell.length_a   1.000
_cell.length_b   1.000
_cell.length_c   1.000
_cell.angle_alpha   90.00
_cell.angle_beta   90.00
_cell.angle_gamma   90.00
#
_symmetry.space_group_name_H-M   'P 1'
#
loop_
_entity.id
_entity.type
_entity.pdbx_description
1 polymer ?
#
loop_
_entity_poly.entity_id
_entity_poly.type
_entity_poly.pdbx_seq_one_letter_code
_entity_poly.pdbx_strand_id
1 'polypeptide(L)'
;MATASLLFTLGTAHATPLDQALFSSLTVKCAANVAPLTMASIAATETGFEPYTVHDNTTRTSGVFQTAAEATNVASRLVAVGDSVDLGLMQINSKNLPMLGLSVADTFDPCTSLSAAALILGDAYTGGSTHDEQQAALRVAISRYNTGDSERGFTNGYVGKVDRHAAKFVPALDVRPDPDAKPLSAPTAADAAPTDPNAPPGWDVWASYDYQAAKDAGKRPSPEPATPTAQPASAIVFQ
;
A
#
# COMPACT_ATOMS: atom_id res chain seq x y z
N MET A 1 22.26 30.60 29.47
CA MET A 1 21.01 30.57 28.68
C MET A 1 20.34 29.24 28.98
N ALA A 2 19.13 29.25 29.55
CA ALA A 2 18.42 28.02 29.90
C ALA A 2 17.83 27.41 28.62
N THR A 3 18.27 26.21 28.24
CA THR A 3 17.63 25.40 27.20
C THR A 3 16.31 24.90 27.76
N ALA A 4 15.21 25.59 27.44
CA ALA A 4 13.88 25.07 27.69
C ALA A 4 13.63 23.92 26.72
N SER A 5 13.78 22.68 27.17
CA SER A 5 13.38 21.51 26.39
C SER A 5 11.87 21.54 26.21
N LEU A 6 11.40 21.82 24.98
CA LEU A 6 10.01 21.61 24.62
C LEU A 6 9.77 20.10 24.54
N LEU A 7 9.30 19.53 25.64
CA LEU A 7 8.83 18.15 25.66
C LEU A 7 7.49 18.07 24.92
N PHE A 8 7.35 17.10 24.01
CA PHE A 8 6.06 16.73 23.46
C PHE A 8 5.13 16.32 24.62
N THR A 9 4.11 17.11 24.90
CA THR A 9 3.04 16.70 25.81
C THR A 9 2.28 15.56 25.15
N LEU A 10 2.32 14.38 25.76
CA LEU A 10 1.55 13.19 25.36
C LEU A 10 0.05 13.47 25.50
N GLY A 11 -0.55 14.12 24.51
CA GLY A 11 -2.00 14.14 24.33
C GLY A 11 -2.42 12.82 23.71
N THR A 12 -3.31 12.08 24.38
CA THR A 12 -3.77 10.74 23.98
C THR A 12 -4.70 10.71 22.77
N ALA A 13 -4.78 11.82 22.03
CA ALA A 13 -5.64 11.96 20.88
C ALA A 13 -4.78 12.49 19.73
N HIS A 14 -4.69 11.71 18.67
CA HIS A 14 -3.93 12.01 17.46
C HIS A 14 -4.91 12.10 16.28
N ALA A 15 -4.49 12.70 15.17
CA ALA A 15 -5.27 12.61 13.93
C ALA A 15 -5.40 11.16 13.50
N THR A 16 -6.42 10.88 12.68
CA THR A 16 -6.53 9.57 12.02
C THR A 16 -5.50 9.52 10.89
N PRO A 17 -4.72 8.43 10.76
CA PRO A 17 -3.87 8.24 9.60
C PRO A 17 -4.69 8.25 8.32
N LEU A 18 -4.10 8.73 7.22
CA LEU A 18 -4.76 8.68 5.92
C LEU A 18 -4.99 7.23 5.52
N ASP A 19 -6.20 6.92 5.05
CA ASP A 19 -6.46 5.62 4.46
C ASP A 19 -5.65 5.47 3.17
N GLN A 20 -5.31 4.22 2.83
CA GLN A 20 -4.44 3.93 1.70
C GLN A 20 -5.04 4.36 0.34
N ALA A 21 -6.36 4.28 0.19
CA ALA A 21 -7.02 4.63 -1.07
C ALA A 21 -6.98 6.16 -1.30
N LEU A 22 -7.26 6.93 -0.25
CA LEU A 22 -7.10 8.38 -0.24
C LEU A 22 -5.65 8.79 -0.48
N PHE A 23 -4.70 8.15 0.20
CA PHE A 23 -3.27 8.41 -0.01
C PHE A 23 -2.87 8.17 -1.48
N SER A 24 -3.33 7.06 -2.07
CA SER A 24 -3.02 6.71 -3.47
C SER A 24 -3.60 7.73 -4.43
N SER A 25 -4.85 8.17 -4.20
CA SER A 25 -5.51 9.23 -4.98
C SER A 25 -4.74 10.56 -4.90
N LEU A 26 -4.34 10.95 -3.69
CA LEU A 26 -3.51 12.14 -3.48
C LEU A 26 -2.15 12.03 -4.18
N THR A 27 -1.53 10.85 -4.15
CA THR A 27 -0.24 10.63 -4.81
C THR A 27 -0.34 10.84 -6.32
N VAL A 28 -1.38 10.30 -6.97
CA VAL A 28 -1.62 10.53 -8.41
C VAL A 28 -1.82 12.02 -8.71
N LYS A 29 -2.49 12.76 -7.83
CA LYS A 29 -2.75 14.18 -8.01
C LYS A 29 -1.50 15.06 -7.78
N CYS A 30 -0.70 14.74 -6.76
CA CYS A 30 0.28 15.66 -6.18
C CYS A 30 1.74 15.24 -6.44
N ALA A 31 1.96 13.98 -6.83
CA ALA A 31 3.28 13.36 -6.98
C ALA A 31 3.32 12.45 -8.22
N ALA A 32 2.73 12.90 -9.33
CA ALA A 32 2.52 12.10 -10.55
C ALA A 32 3.81 11.55 -11.19
N ASN A 33 4.98 12.09 -10.86
CA ASN A 33 6.28 11.64 -11.33
C ASN A 33 6.86 10.45 -10.52
N VAL A 34 6.19 10.00 -9.44
CA VAL A 34 6.60 8.84 -8.64
C VAL A 34 5.45 7.84 -8.57
N ALA A 35 5.76 6.55 -8.70
CA ALA A 35 4.76 5.50 -8.61
C ALA A 35 4.05 5.52 -7.24
N PRO A 36 2.70 5.39 -7.18
CA PRO A 36 1.95 5.43 -5.92
C PRO A 36 2.44 4.44 -4.85
N LEU A 37 2.84 3.23 -5.28
CA LEU A 37 3.37 2.21 -4.37
C LEU A 37 4.70 2.60 -3.74
N THR A 38 5.58 3.27 -4.48
CA THR A 38 6.85 3.78 -3.95
C THR A 38 6.58 4.82 -2.86
N MET A 39 5.70 5.79 -3.14
CA MET A 39 5.33 6.82 -2.16
C MET A 39 4.64 6.21 -0.93
N ALA A 40 3.75 5.25 -1.12
CA ALA A 40 3.08 4.57 -0.02
C ALA A 40 4.05 3.77 0.86
N SER A 41 5.06 3.14 0.26
CA SER A 41 6.09 2.40 0.99
C SER A 41 6.98 3.30 1.83
N ILE A 42 7.30 4.49 1.32
CA ILE A 42 8.02 5.54 2.07
C ILE A 42 7.13 6.07 3.19
N ALA A 43 5.90 6.52 2.90
CA ALA A 43 4.97 7.05 3.92
C ALA A 43 4.69 6.05 5.06
N ALA A 44 4.55 4.77 4.73
CA ALA A 44 4.39 3.70 5.71
C ALA A 44 5.63 3.49 6.58
N THR A 45 6.83 3.75 6.04
CA THR A 45 8.10 3.68 6.77
C THR A 45 8.33 4.91 7.65
N GLU A 46 7.89 6.08 7.19
CA GLU A 46 8.04 7.36 7.90
C GLU A 46 7.11 7.46 9.11
N THR A 47 5.80 7.55 8.85
CA THR A 47 4.81 7.90 9.87
C THR A 47 3.68 6.88 9.98
N GLY A 48 3.60 5.91 9.07
CA GLY A 48 2.43 5.04 8.98
C GLY A 48 1.18 5.79 8.50
N PHE A 49 1.37 6.76 7.60
CA PHE A 49 0.31 7.62 7.03
C PHE A 49 -0.24 8.71 7.96
N GLU A 50 0.44 9.00 9.07
CA GLU A 50 0.05 10.06 10.00
C GLU A 50 0.48 11.45 9.48
N PRO A 51 -0.46 12.35 9.12
CA PRO A 51 -0.13 13.59 8.41
C PRO A 51 0.45 14.69 9.30
N TYR A 52 0.23 14.62 10.61
CA TYR A 52 0.61 15.66 11.58
C TYR A 52 1.68 15.18 12.54
N THR A 53 2.67 14.47 12.00
CA THR A 53 3.83 13.98 12.75
C THR A 53 4.96 15.01 12.72
N VAL A 54 5.60 15.24 13.86
CA VAL A 54 6.80 16.07 13.99
C VAL A 54 7.87 15.24 14.67
N HIS A 55 9.03 15.11 14.04
CA HIS A 55 10.22 14.50 14.64
C HIS A 55 11.31 15.55 14.79
N ASP A 56 11.79 15.77 16.00
CA ASP A 56 12.94 16.61 16.28
C ASP A 56 14.22 15.77 16.32
N ASN A 57 15.08 15.96 15.31
CA ASN A 57 16.37 15.27 15.20
C ASN A 57 17.39 15.74 16.25
N THR A 58 17.25 16.96 16.78
CA THR A 58 18.15 17.51 17.80
C THR A 58 17.92 16.79 19.13
N THR A 59 16.67 16.73 19.58
CA THR A 59 16.32 16.10 20.87
C THR A 59 15.98 14.62 20.76
N ARG A 60 15.86 14.07 19.54
CA ARG A 60 15.45 12.69 19.27
C ARG A 60 14.06 12.37 19.80
N THR A 61 13.14 13.33 19.71
CA THR A 61 11.76 13.17 20.19
C THR A 61 10.77 13.33 19.05
N SER A 62 9.61 12.68 19.17
CA SER A 62 8.54 12.77 18.18
C SER A 62 7.20 13.02 18.86
N GLY A 63 6.28 13.65 18.12
CA GLY A 63 4.88 13.76 18.48
C GLY A 63 3.97 13.70 17.27
N VAL A 64 2.78 13.14 17.47
CA VAL A 64 1.67 13.19 16.50
C VAL A 64 0.61 14.12 17.07
N PHE A 65 0.04 15.00 16.24
CA PHE A 65 -0.92 16.01 16.68
C PHE A 65 -2.31 15.76 16.10
N GLN A 66 -3.32 16.42 16.66
CA GLN A 66 -4.69 16.30 16.15
C GLN A 66 -4.94 17.15 14.91
N THR A 67 -4.26 18.30 14.83
CA THR A 67 -4.50 19.27 13.77
C THR A 67 -3.19 19.77 13.16
N ALA A 68 -3.25 20.18 11.89
CA ALA A 68 -2.15 20.86 11.22
C ALA A 68 -1.71 22.13 11.98
N ALA A 69 -2.63 22.86 12.61
CA ALA A 69 -2.34 24.07 13.37
C ALA A 69 -1.50 23.77 14.63
N GLU A 70 -1.83 22.71 15.37
CA GLU A 70 -1.05 22.27 16.53
C GLU A 70 0.36 21.85 16.13
N ALA A 71 0.47 21.00 15.09
CA ALA A 71 1.75 20.53 14.59
C ALA A 71 2.62 21.70 14.10
N THR A 72 2.02 22.64 13.35
CA THR A 72 2.67 23.88 12.88
C THR A 72 3.21 24.70 14.04
N ASN A 73 2.41 24.89 15.09
CA ASN A 73 2.80 25.68 16.25
C ASN A 73 3.99 25.05 16.98
N VAL A 74 4.01 23.73 17.16
CA VAL A 74 5.13 23.03 17.80
C VAL A 74 6.37 23.06 16.91
N ALA A 75 6.24 22.65 15.65
CA ALA A 75 7.35 22.61 14.71
C ALA A 75 7.99 23.99 14.49
N SER A 76 7.18 25.05 14.38
CA SER A 76 7.70 26.41 14.18
C SER A 76 8.53 26.89 15.37
N ARG A 77 8.18 26.51 16.61
CA ARG A 77 8.97 26.84 17.80
C ARG A 77 10.31 26.10 17.82
N LEU A 78 10.31 24.81 17.46
CA LEU A 78 11.53 24.00 17.36
C LEU A 78 12.47 24.58 16.29
N VAL A 79 11.94 24.88 15.09
CA VAL A 79 12.72 25.50 14.02
C VAL A 79 13.25 26.89 14.44
N ALA A 80 12.47 27.69 15.16
CA ALA A 80 12.88 29.01 15.62
C ALA A 80 14.05 28.97 16.65
N VAL A 81 14.18 27.88 17.41
CA VAL A 81 15.33 27.68 18.32
C VAL A 81 16.52 26.98 17.63
N GLY A 82 16.42 26.70 16.33
CA GLY A 82 17.50 26.15 15.50
C GLY A 82 17.47 24.63 15.32
N ASP A 83 16.40 23.95 15.75
CA ASP A 83 16.32 22.50 15.63
C ASP A 83 16.09 22.02 14.19
N SER A 84 16.59 20.82 13.90
CA SER A 84 16.35 20.13 12.64
C SER A 84 15.15 19.21 12.80
N VAL A 85 14.06 19.52 12.11
CA VAL A 85 12.76 18.91 12.38
C VAL A 85 12.23 18.25 11.11
N ASP A 86 11.81 16.99 11.17
CA ASP A 86 11.10 16.33 10.08
C ASP A 86 9.58 16.51 10.26
N LEU A 87 8.92 16.83 9.16
CA LEU A 87 7.59 17.43 9.18
C LEU A 87 6.59 16.64 8.33
N GLY A 88 5.45 16.35 8.93
CA GLY A 88 4.24 15.91 8.25
C GLY A 88 4.29 14.50 7.69
N LEU A 89 3.35 14.21 6.79
CA LEU A 89 3.09 12.88 6.22
C LEU A 89 4.35 12.20 5.66
N MET A 90 5.18 12.96 4.94
CA MET A 90 6.38 12.44 4.27
C MET A 90 7.68 12.79 5.02
N GLN A 91 7.60 13.33 6.24
CA GLN A 91 8.75 13.68 7.08
C GLN A 91 9.77 14.57 6.35
N ILE A 92 9.30 15.68 5.76
CA ILE A 92 10.17 16.65 5.08
C ILE A 92 11.01 17.41 6.10
N ASN A 93 12.33 17.34 5.99
CA ASN A 93 13.22 18.03 6.93
C ASN A 93 13.13 19.57 6.77
N SER A 94 13.07 20.28 7.90
CA SER A 94 12.95 21.74 7.99
C SER A 94 14.07 22.48 7.26
N LYS A 95 15.26 21.86 7.13
CA LYS A 95 16.41 22.44 6.41
C LYS A 95 16.20 22.50 4.89
N ASN A 96 15.30 21.67 4.34
CA ASN A 96 15.02 21.64 2.90
C ASN A 96 13.97 22.68 2.49
N LEU A 97 13.19 23.22 3.43
CA LEU A 97 12.08 24.12 3.14
C LEU A 97 12.48 25.38 2.36
N PRO A 98 13.61 26.05 2.65
CA PRO A 98 14.02 27.22 1.87
C PRO A 98 14.24 26.92 0.39
N MET A 99 14.82 25.75 0.07
CA MET A 99 15.03 25.32 -1.32
C MET A 99 13.70 24.96 -2.00
N LEU A 100 12.77 24.38 -1.25
CA LEU A 100 11.46 23.99 -1.75
C LEU A 100 10.47 25.17 -1.83
N GLY A 101 10.81 26.33 -1.27
CA GLY A 101 9.92 27.48 -1.19
C GLY A 101 8.70 27.25 -0.27
N LEU A 102 8.84 26.38 0.74
CA LEU A 102 7.77 25.99 1.64
C LEU A 102 7.91 26.64 3.02
N SER A 103 6.78 26.88 3.67
CA SER A 103 6.72 27.16 5.10
C SER A 103 6.57 25.86 5.90
N VAL A 104 6.76 25.93 7.22
CA VAL A 104 6.47 24.80 8.13
C VAL A 104 5.01 24.37 8.01
N ALA A 105 4.08 25.32 7.91
CA ALA A 105 2.65 25.04 7.84
C ALA A 105 2.28 24.22 6.59
N ASP A 106 2.91 24.53 5.46
CA ASP A 106 2.63 23.87 4.18
C ASP A 106 2.92 22.37 4.21
N THR A 107 3.89 21.94 5.01
CA THR A 107 4.29 20.51 5.11
C THR A 107 3.23 19.62 5.77
N PHE A 108 2.25 20.21 6.46
CA PHE A 108 1.13 19.50 7.06
C PHE A 108 -0.09 19.42 6.14
N ASP A 109 -0.06 20.04 4.95
CA ASP A 109 -0.97 19.67 3.87
C ASP A 109 -0.48 18.38 3.19
N PRO A 110 -1.30 17.30 3.15
CA PRO A 110 -0.88 16.04 2.57
C PRO A 110 -0.41 16.13 1.12
N CYS A 111 -1.05 16.97 0.30
CA CYS A 111 -0.71 17.12 -1.12
C CYS A 111 0.65 17.80 -1.27
N THR A 112 0.88 18.89 -0.54
CA THR A 112 2.17 19.59 -0.53
C THR A 112 3.30 18.71 0.02
N SER A 113 3.04 17.94 1.09
CA SER A 113 3.99 16.96 1.65
C SER A 113 4.40 15.92 0.61
N LEU A 114 3.43 15.36 -0.13
CA LEU A 114 3.67 14.41 -1.22
C LEU A 114 4.47 15.04 -2.37
N SER A 115 4.11 16.25 -2.80
CA SER A 115 4.83 16.96 -3.85
C SER A 115 6.28 17.23 -3.47
N ALA A 116 6.53 17.68 -2.24
CA ALA A 116 7.89 17.90 -1.73
C ALA A 116 8.72 16.61 -1.73
N ALA A 117 8.15 15.50 -1.24
CA ALA A 117 8.83 14.21 -1.23
C ALA A 117 9.12 13.69 -2.64
N ALA A 118 8.17 13.87 -3.58
CA ALA A 118 8.34 13.47 -4.96
C ALA A 118 9.44 14.27 -5.69
N LEU A 119 9.61 15.55 -5.36
CA LEU A 119 10.72 16.37 -5.84
C LEU A 119 12.06 15.88 -5.30
N ILE A 120 12.17 15.65 -3.99
CA ILE A 120 13.41 15.16 -3.35
C ILE A 120 13.80 13.79 -3.91
N LEU A 121 12.84 12.87 -4.00
CA LEU A 121 13.10 11.52 -4.51
C LEU A 121 13.44 11.54 -6.00
N GLY A 122 12.75 12.37 -6.78
CA GLY A 122 13.00 12.53 -8.22
C GLY A 122 14.38 13.08 -8.52
N ASP A 123 14.83 14.09 -7.77
CA ASP A 123 16.18 14.67 -7.91
C ASP A 123 17.29 13.66 -7.59
N ALA A 124 17.03 12.75 -6.65
CA ALA A 124 17.97 11.70 -6.26
C ALA A 124 17.97 10.47 -7.20
N TYR A 125 16.96 10.31 -8.06
CA TYR A 125 16.79 9.13 -8.90
C TYR A 125 17.50 9.25 -10.25
N THR A 126 18.45 8.36 -10.50
CA THR A 126 19.30 8.41 -11.70
C THR A 126 18.80 7.55 -12.87
N GLY A 127 17.75 6.75 -12.69
CA GLY A 127 17.26 5.84 -13.72
C GLY A 127 18.15 4.63 -13.97
N GLY A 128 17.92 3.96 -15.11
CA GLY A 128 18.63 2.76 -15.56
C GLY A 128 18.07 2.26 -16.89
N SER A 129 18.86 1.52 -17.66
CA SER A 129 18.45 0.96 -18.96
C SER A 129 17.68 -0.36 -18.79
N THR A 130 17.98 -1.10 -17.72
CA THR A 130 17.25 -2.31 -17.34
C THR A 130 16.38 -2.06 -16.11
N HIS A 131 15.43 -2.97 -15.88
CA HIS A 131 14.62 -2.92 -14.68
C HIS A 131 15.45 -3.03 -13.40
N ASP A 132 16.42 -3.93 -13.37
CA ASP A 132 17.23 -4.15 -12.16
C ASP A 132 18.09 -2.92 -11.85
N GLU A 133 18.62 -2.26 -12.88
CA GLU A 133 19.30 -0.97 -12.73
C GLU A 133 18.38 0.13 -12.20
N GLN A 134 17.15 0.23 -12.72
CA GLN A 134 16.15 1.18 -12.23
C GLN A 134 15.81 0.91 -10.76
N GLN A 135 15.63 -0.35 -10.38
CA GLN A 135 15.35 -0.74 -8.99
C GLN A 135 16.55 -0.47 -8.07
N ALA A 136 17.77 -0.66 -8.54
CA ALA A 136 18.98 -0.31 -7.80
C ALA A 136 19.10 1.21 -7.61
N ALA A 137 18.91 1.99 -8.67
CA ALA A 137 18.92 3.45 -8.63
C ALA A 137 17.83 4.01 -7.70
N LEU A 138 16.64 3.41 -7.70
CA LEU A 138 15.55 3.80 -6.79
C LEU A 138 15.93 3.57 -5.32
N ARG A 139 16.55 2.44 -4.99
CA ARG A 139 17.02 2.19 -3.61
C ARG A 139 18.11 3.17 -3.17
N VAL A 140 19.01 3.56 -4.08
CA VAL A 140 19.99 4.63 -3.81
C VAL A 140 19.29 5.96 -3.58
N ALA A 141 18.28 6.31 -4.38
CA ALA A 141 17.48 7.51 -4.19
C ALA A 141 16.77 7.51 -2.83
N ILE A 142 16.23 6.35 -2.40
CA ILE A 142 15.61 6.16 -1.08
C ILE A 142 16.65 6.32 0.06
N SER A 143 17.88 5.83 -0.13
CA SER A 143 18.96 6.06 0.85
C SER A 143 19.27 7.56 1.00
N ARG A 144 19.33 8.28 -0.13
CA ARG A 144 19.54 9.73 -0.16
C ARG A 144 18.36 10.49 0.45
N TYR A 145 17.14 10.04 0.20
CA TYR A 145 15.94 10.61 0.83
C TYR A 145 16.05 10.59 2.35
N ASN A 146 16.48 9.45 2.92
CA ASN A 146 16.58 9.30 4.38
C ASN A 146 17.77 10.04 5.02
N THR A 147 18.92 10.11 4.36
CA THR A 147 20.19 10.53 5.02
C THR A 147 21.00 11.59 4.27
N GLY A 148 20.58 11.94 3.05
CA GLY A 148 21.37 12.70 2.08
C GLY A 148 22.51 11.90 1.43
N ASP A 149 22.66 10.61 1.75
CA ASP A 149 23.81 9.79 1.39
C ASP A 149 23.39 8.50 0.67
N SER A 150 24.19 8.09 -0.30
CA SER A 150 23.86 6.94 -1.17
C SER A 150 23.98 5.58 -0.49
N GLU A 151 24.63 5.48 0.66
CA GLU A 151 24.93 4.22 1.34
C GLU A 151 24.35 4.16 2.76
N ARG A 152 24.32 5.27 3.49
CA ARG A 152 23.94 5.27 4.92
C ARG A 152 22.53 4.76 5.18
N GLY A 153 21.59 4.96 4.25
CA GLY A 153 20.22 4.43 4.34
C GLY A 153 20.14 2.91 4.15
N PHE A 154 21.12 2.28 3.52
CA PHE A 154 21.26 0.82 3.50
C PHE A 154 21.81 0.33 4.84
N THR A 155 22.91 0.93 5.31
CA THR A 155 23.60 0.53 6.53
C THR A 155 22.76 0.70 7.79
N ASN A 156 21.91 1.75 7.85
CA ASN A 156 20.98 1.96 8.96
C ASN A 156 19.67 1.13 8.84
N GLY A 157 19.52 0.37 7.75
CA GLY A 157 18.38 -0.52 7.49
C GLY A 157 17.11 0.18 6.98
N TYR A 158 17.13 1.48 6.69
CA TYR A 158 15.98 2.22 6.20
C TYR A 158 15.48 1.69 4.85
N VAL A 159 16.38 1.52 3.87
CA VAL A 159 16.01 1.00 2.53
C VAL A 159 15.33 -0.37 2.65
N GLY A 160 15.89 -1.26 3.49
CA GLY A 160 15.29 -2.57 3.74
C GLY A 160 13.93 -2.51 4.45
N LYS A 161 13.63 -1.46 5.25
CA LYS A 161 12.29 -1.24 5.80
C LYS A 161 11.31 -0.86 4.69
N VAL A 162 11.69 0.06 3.79
CA VAL A 162 10.87 0.47 2.65
C VAL A 162 10.54 -0.73 1.76
N ASP A 163 11.53 -1.56 1.42
CA ASP A 163 11.31 -2.79 0.64
C ASP A 163 10.31 -3.74 1.33
N ARG A 164 10.38 -3.89 2.67
CA ARG A 164 9.42 -4.71 3.41
C ARG A 164 8.01 -4.12 3.45
N HIS A 165 7.87 -2.80 3.43
CA HIS A 165 6.57 -2.16 3.28
C HIS A 165 6.03 -2.35 1.86
N ALA A 166 6.89 -2.21 0.84
CA ALA A 166 6.53 -2.45 -0.56
C ALA A 166 5.99 -3.87 -0.78
N ALA A 167 6.64 -4.88 -0.18
CA ALA A 167 6.24 -6.28 -0.29
C ALA A 167 4.84 -6.60 0.29
N LYS A 168 4.26 -5.71 1.11
CA LYS A 168 2.89 -5.87 1.64
C LYS A 168 1.82 -5.39 0.68
N PHE A 169 2.21 -4.61 -0.33
CA PHE A 169 1.29 -4.10 -1.33
C PHE A 169 1.32 -4.98 -2.58
N VAL A 170 0.15 -5.23 -3.15
CA VAL A 170 0.06 -5.93 -4.43
C VAL A 170 0.44 -4.94 -5.53
N PRO A 171 1.51 -5.18 -6.31
CA PRO A 171 1.91 -4.29 -7.38
C PRO A 171 0.90 -4.31 -8.53
N ALA A 172 0.88 -3.23 -9.31
CA ALA A 172 0.20 -3.25 -10.59
C ALA A 172 0.79 -4.35 -11.48
N LEU A 173 -0.05 -4.97 -12.30
CA LEU A 173 0.39 -5.97 -13.27
C LEU A 173 1.38 -5.32 -14.24
N ASP A 174 2.60 -5.82 -14.24
CA ASP A 174 3.65 -5.39 -15.15
C ASP A 174 3.54 -6.19 -16.45
N VAL A 175 2.75 -5.67 -17.38
CA VAL A 175 2.59 -6.28 -18.71
C VAL A 175 3.79 -5.89 -19.57
N ARG A 176 4.96 -6.39 -19.22
CA ARG A 176 6.12 -6.30 -20.10
C ARG A 176 5.96 -7.31 -21.23
N PRO A 177 6.31 -6.92 -22.47
CA PRO A 177 6.59 -7.91 -23.49
C PRO A 177 7.76 -8.74 -23.00
N ASP A 178 7.49 -9.97 -22.57
CA ASP A 178 8.55 -10.94 -22.34
C ASP A 178 9.16 -11.28 -23.72
N PRO A 179 10.44 -10.96 -23.96
CA PRO A 179 11.09 -11.22 -25.24
C PRO A 179 11.16 -12.73 -25.56
N ASP A 180 11.08 -13.57 -24.53
CA ASP A 180 11.07 -15.02 -24.61
C ASP A 180 9.68 -15.63 -24.43
N ALA A 181 8.62 -14.79 -24.32
CA ALA A 181 7.26 -15.29 -24.28
C ALA A 181 6.95 -15.95 -25.62
N LYS A 182 7.06 -17.27 -25.62
CA LYS A 182 6.44 -18.11 -26.64
C LYS A 182 4.98 -17.67 -26.71
N PRO A 183 4.44 -17.33 -27.89
CA PRO A 183 3.03 -17.01 -28.03
C PRO A 183 2.26 -18.10 -27.29
N LEU A 184 1.43 -17.69 -26.32
CA LEU A 184 0.42 -18.58 -25.76
C LEU A 184 -0.29 -19.13 -26.99
N SER A 185 -0.05 -20.40 -27.28
CA SER A 185 -0.76 -21.06 -28.37
C SER A 185 -2.21 -20.88 -27.99
N ALA A 186 -3.00 -20.22 -28.85
CA ALA A 186 -4.44 -20.22 -28.69
C ALA A 186 -4.83 -21.65 -28.32
N PRO A 187 -5.66 -21.87 -27.28
CA PRO A 187 -6.03 -23.21 -26.88
C PRO A 187 -6.35 -23.97 -28.15
N THR A 188 -5.52 -24.98 -28.44
CA THR A 188 -5.78 -25.83 -29.59
C THR A 188 -7.17 -26.37 -29.34
N ALA A 189 -7.96 -26.53 -30.39
CA ALA A 189 -9.32 -27.09 -30.33
C ALA A 189 -9.37 -28.56 -29.84
N ALA A 190 -8.48 -28.94 -28.91
CA ALA A 190 -8.59 -30.04 -27.98
C ALA A 190 -9.59 -29.75 -26.84
N ASP A 191 -10.05 -28.51 -26.68
CA ASP A 191 -11.42 -28.23 -26.24
C ASP A 191 -12.38 -28.53 -27.41
N ALA A 192 -12.42 -29.78 -27.84
CA ALA A 192 -13.45 -30.22 -28.76
C ALA A 192 -14.79 -29.94 -28.06
N ALA A 193 -15.67 -29.19 -28.74
CA ALA A 193 -17.04 -29.01 -28.30
C ALA A 193 -17.57 -30.35 -27.79
N PRO A 194 -18.17 -30.40 -26.59
CA PRO A 194 -18.68 -31.66 -26.08
C PRO A 194 -19.56 -32.32 -27.14
N THR A 195 -19.35 -33.61 -27.41
CA THR A 195 -20.20 -34.36 -28.36
C THR A 195 -21.69 -34.31 -27.99
N ASP A 196 -22.01 -33.94 -26.75
CA ASP A 196 -23.33 -33.55 -26.30
C ASP A 196 -23.51 -32.01 -26.41
N PRO A 197 -24.46 -31.51 -27.22
CA PRO A 197 -24.71 -30.08 -27.35
C PRO A 197 -25.17 -29.39 -26.05
N ASN A 198 -25.54 -30.15 -25.01
CA ASN A 198 -25.94 -29.62 -23.71
C ASN A 198 -24.83 -29.71 -22.64
N ALA A 199 -23.67 -30.27 -22.96
CA ALA A 199 -22.56 -30.30 -22.02
C ALA A 199 -21.82 -28.96 -21.99
N PRO A 200 -21.36 -28.53 -20.79
CA PRO A 200 -20.58 -27.31 -20.66
C PRO A 200 -19.18 -27.46 -21.29
N PRO A 201 -18.54 -26.34 -21.66
CA PRO A 201 -17.20 -26.38 -22.22
C PRO A 201 -16.20 -26.94 -21.21
N GLY A 202 -15.15 -27.61 -21.71
CA GLY A 202 -14.20 -28.38 -20.90
C GLY A 202 -13.40 -27.57 -19.88
N TRP A 203 -13.33 -26.26 -20.03
CA TRP A 203 -12.69 -25.37 -19.06
C TRP A 203 -13.58 -25.03 -17.85
N ASP A 204 -14.91 -25.22 -17.96
CA ASP A 204 -15.84 -24.99 -16.85
C ASP A 204 -16.00 -26.28 -16.03
N VAL A 205 -15.05 -26.47 -15.11
CA VAL A 205 -14.96 -27.65 -14.24
C VAL A 205 -16.20 -27.77 -13.33
N TRP A 206 -16.78 -26.64 -12.90
CA TRP A 206 -17.94 -26.64 -12.01
C TRP A 206 -19.22 -27.02 -12.73
N ALA A 207 -19.47 -26.41 -13.89
CA ALA A 207 -20.61 -26.81 -14.71
C ALA A 207 -20.47 -28.26 -15.18
N SER A 208 -19.25 -28.71 -15.51
CA SER A 208 -18.98 -30.09 -15.92
C SER A 208 -19.31 -31.09 -14.79
N TYR A 209 -19.00 -30.74 -13.54
CA TYR A 209 -19.34 -31.55 -12.37
C TYR A 209 -20.87 -31.69 -12.20
N ASP A 210 -21.60 -30.58 -12.25
CA ASP A 210 -23.06 -30.57 -12.12
C ASP A 210 -23.76 -31.32 -13.27
N TYR A 211 -23.28 -31.13 -14.49
CA TYR A 211 -23.76 -31.84 -15.68
C TYR A 211 -23.59 -33.36 -15.55
N GLN A 212 -22.44 -33.84 -15.06
CA GLN A 212 -22.23 -35.28 -14.85
C GLN A 212 -23.09 -35.83 -13.72
N ALA A 213 -23.25 -35.10 -12.62
CA ALA A 213 -24.10 -35.51 -11.50
C ALA A 213 -25.58 -35.67 -11.93
N ALA A 214 -26.09 -34.76 -12.77
CA ALA A 214 -27.44 -34.86 -13.33
C ALA A 214 -27.61 -36.05 -14.29
N LYS A 215 -26.59 -36.34 -15.11
CA LYS A 215 -26.57 -37.47 -16.03
C LYS A 215 -26.58 -38.81 -15.31
N ASP A 216 -25.84 -38.90 -14.21
CA ASP A 216 -25.75 -40.12 -13.39
C ASP A 216 -27.02 -40.34 -12.54
N ALA A 217 -27.69 -39.26 -12.11
CA ALA A 217 -28.99 -39.34 -11.45
C ALA A 217 -30.09 -39.93 -12.37
N GLY A 218 -30.05 -39.63 -13.66
CA GLY A 218 -30.97 -40.20 -14.66
C GLY A 218 -30.74 -41.68 -15.00
N LYS A 219 -29.62 -42.28 -14.53
CA LYS A 219 -29.26 -43.69 -14.77
C LYS A 219 -29.57 -44.64 -13.60
N ARG A 220 -29.99 -44.13 -12.44
CA ARG A 220 -30.44 -45.02 -11.34
C ARG A 220 -31.81 -45.62 -11.68
N PRO A 221 -32.01 -46.95 -11.58
CA PRO A 221 -33.36 -47.49 -11.59
C PRO A 221 -34.15 -46.90 -10.42
N SER A 222 -35.39 -46.50 -10.68
CA SER A 222 -36.32 -46.01 -9.65
C SER A 222 -36.36 -47.02 -8.49
N PRO A 223 -36.23 -46.60 -7.22
CA PRO A 223 -36.41 -47.54 -6.12
C PRO A 223 -37.85 -48.08 -6.14
N GLU A 224 -37.96 -49.40 -6.11
CA GLU A 224 -39.22 -50.13 -6.02
C GLU A 224 -40.06 -49.60 -4.83
N PRO A 225 -41.38 -49.40 -4.99
CA PRO A 225 -42.19 -48.79 -3.94
C PRO A 225 -42.20 -49.66 -2.69
N ALA A 226 -41.73 -49.10 -1.57
CA ALA A 226 -41.83 -49.74 -0.27
C ALA A 226 -43.31 -49.92 0.11
N THR A 227 -43.67 -51.15 0.49
CA THR A 227 -45.00 -51.53 0.98
C THR A 227 -45.35 -50.73 2.24
N PRO A 228 -46.59 -50.23 2.41
CA PRO A 228 -46.94 -49.37 3.52
C PRO A 228 -47.08 -50.18 4.82
N THR A 229 -46.17 -49.94 5.77
CA THR A 229 -46.36 -50.36 7.16
C THR A 229 -47.18 -49.28 7.89
N ALA A 230 -48.29 -49.68 8.50
CA ALA A 230 -49.20 -48.79 9.20
C ALA A 230 -48.69 -48.37 10.59
N GLN A 231 -48.77 -47.05 10.86
CA GLN A 231 -49.15 -46.35 12.12
C GLN A 231 -48.26 -46.54 13.39
N PRO A 232 -48.21 -45.57 14.35
CA PRO A 232 -49.36 -44.83 14.86
C PRO A 232 -49.20 -43.31 15.03
N ALA A 233 -50.36 -42.67 15.20
CA ALA A 233 -50.51 -41.26 15.56
C ALA A 233 -49.95 -40.97 16.97
N SER A 234 -49.28 -39.83 17.14
CA SER A 234 -49.22 -39.13 18.42
C SER A 234 -48.83 -37.66 18.29
N ALA A 235 -49.76 -36.84 18.78
CA ALA A 235 -49.64 -35.61 19.55
C ALA A 235 -48.47 -34.64 19.29
N ILE A 236 -48.85 -33.44 18.87
CA ILE A 236 -48.13 -32.18 18.99
C ILE A 236 -47.89 -31.84 20.47
N VAL A 237 -46.66 -31.49 20.82
CA VAL A 237 -46.36 -30.65 21.99
C VAL A 237 -45.47 -29.49 21.52
N PHE A 238 -45.97 -28.27 21.69
CA PHE A 238 -45.22 -27.03 21.52
C PHE A 238 -44.49 -26.70 22.82
N GLN A 239 -43.21 -26.33 22.69
CA GLN A 239 -42.60 -25.20 23.39
C GLN A 239 -41.38 -24.71 22.62
#